data_AF-A0A1U7T7E9-F1
#
_entry.id   AF-A0A1U7T7E9-F1
#
_cell.length_a   1.000
_cell.length_b   1.000
_cell.length_c   1.000
_cell.angle_alpha   90.00
_cell.angle_beta   90.00
_cell.angle_gamma   90.00
#
_symmetry.space_group_name_H-M   'P 1'
#
loop_
_entity.id
_entity.type
_entity.pdbx_description
1 polymer ?
#
loop_
_entity_poly.entity_id
_entity_poly.type
_entity_poly.pdbx_seq_one_letter_code
_entity_poly.pdbx_strand_id
1 'polypeptide(L)'
;MGRKSSSGKGRDAVAPVAHTPKSKGIQLQSGMFAMGLFKGHPETLEKFDKFKNLKSEDEMKASEDLKKHGVTVLTALGGILKKKGQHEAEIKPLAQSHATKHKIPVKYLEFISEAIIQVLQSKHSGDFGADAQGAMKKALELFRNDMAAKYKELGFQG
;
A
#
# COMPACT_ATOMS: atom_id res chain seq x y z
N MET A 1 32.60 29.74 2.17
CA MET A 1 32.07 28.37 2.01
C MET A 1 30.77 28.20 2.79
N GLY A 2 29.62 28.43 2.16
CA GLY A 2 28.29 28.26 2.79
C GLY A 2 27.81 26.82 2.70
N ARG A 3 27.43 26.25 3.85
CA ARG A 3 26.91 24.89 4.02
C ARG A 3 25.65 24.67 3.16
N LYS A 4 25.66 23.66 2.28
CA LYS A 4 24.46 23.20 1.56
C LYS A 4 23.53 22.49 2.55
N SER A 5 22.36 23.09 2.75
CA SER A 5 21.22 22.52 3.47
C SER A 5 20.83 21.16 2.88
N SER A 6 21.04 20.11 3.68
CA SER A 6 20.65 18.75 3.37
C SER A 6 19.26 18.49 3.95
N SER A 7 18.19 18.93 3.28
CA SER A 7 16.81 18.73 3.79
C SER A 7 15.81 18.20 2.74
N GLY A 8 16.27 17.95 1.50
CA GLY A 8 15.45 17.37 0.42
C GLY A 8 15.57 15.85 0.23
N LYS A 9 16.70 15.26 0.62
CA LYS A 9 17.19 14.00 0.01
C LYS A 9 16.39 12.74 0.37
N GLY A 10 15.67 12.72 1.50
CA GLY A 10 14.83 11.57 1.88
C GLY A 10 13.45 11.55 1.20
N ARG A 11 12.99 12.68 0.64
CA ARG A 11 11.63 12.83 0.10
C ARG A 11 11.57 12.61 -1.41
N ASP A 12 12.69 12.80 -2.11
CA ASP A 12 12.82 12.51 -3.54
C ASP A 12 13.02 10.99 -3.81
N ALA A 13 13.38 10.21 -2.80
CA ALA A 13 13.57 8.76 -2.92
C ALA A 13 12.26 7.97 -3.13
N VAL A 14 11.10 8.55 -2.84
CA VAL A 14 9.79 7.89 -3.04
C VAL A 14 9.22 8.13 -4.46
N ALA A 15 9.72 9.16 -5.15
CA ALA A 15 9.26 9.53 -6.49
C ALA A 15 9.64 8.54 -7.62
N PRO A 16 10.85 7.94 -7.67
CA PRO A 16 11.23 7.06 -8.78
C PRO A 16 10.52 5.71 -8.80
N VAL A 17 9.86 5.29 -7.72
CA VAL A 17 9.05 4.05 -7.71
C VAL A 17 7.77 4.22 -8.55
N ALA A 18 7.30 5.46 -8.76
CA ALA A 18 6.02 5.71 -9.42
C ALA A 18 6.10 6.02 -10.92
N HIS A 19 7.29 6.22 -11.49
CA HIS A 19 7.47 6.50 -12.91
C HIS A 19 8.80 5.93 -13.42
N THR A 20 8.85 4.62 -13.68
CA THR A 20 9.81 4.06 -14.65
C THR A 20 9.06 3.30 -15.73
N PRO A 21 9.37 3.51 -17.02
CA PRO A 21 8.76 2.81 -18.15
C PRO A 21 9.35 1.39 -18.24
N LYS A 22 8.98 0.52 -17.30
CA LYS A 22 9.14 -0.94 -17.41
C LYS A 22 7.85 -1.59 -16.90
N SER A 23 6.80 -1.46 -17.70
CA SER A 23 5.41 -1.87 -17.43
C SER A 23 5.22 -3.34 -17.00
N LYS A 24 6.25 -4.19 -17.10
CA LYS A 24 6.24 -5.59 -16.63
C LYS A 24 6.77 -5.77 -15.20
N GLY A 25 7.67 -4.90 -14.73
CA GLY A 25 8.28 -5.01 -13.40
C GLY A 25 7.30 -4.65 -12.28
N ILE A 26 6.57 -3.55 -12.43
CA ILE A 26 5.58 -3.07 -11.46
C ILE A 26 4.40 -4.06 -11.36
N GLN A 27 3.96 -4.67 -12.46
CA GLN A 27 2.91 -5.71 -12.45
C GLN A 27 3.33 -6.98 -11.69
N LEU A 28 4.60 -7.40 -11.79
CA LEU A 28 5.15 -8.52 -11.01
C LEU A 28 5.25 -8.20 -9.52
N GLN A 29 5.55 -6.94 -9.16
CA GLN A 29 5.69 -6.50 -7.76
C GLN A 29 4.35 -6.24 -7.08
N SER A 30 3.34 -5.87 -7.87
CA SER A 30 2.01 -5.52 -7.39
C SER A 30 1.25 -6.71 -6.80
N GLY A 31 1.45 -7.92 -7.32
CA GLY A 31 0.88 -9.12 -6.68
C GLY A 31 1.61 -9.53 -5.40
N MET A 32 2.87 -9.10 -5.19
CA MET A 32 3.74 -9.65 -4.13
C MET A 32 3.35 -9.22 -2.72
N PHE A 33 2.90 -7.99 -2.53
CA PHE A 33 2.43 -7.57 -1.20
C PHE A 33 1.08 -8.21 -0.86
N ALA A 34 0.22 -8.47 -1.85
CA ALA A 34 -1.03 -9.19 -1.64
C ALA A 34 -0.74 -10.66 -1.25
N MET A 35 0.23 -11.31 -1.90
CA MET A 35 0.69 -12.64 -1.49
C MET A 35 1.32 -12.65 -0.09
N GLY A 36 2.17 -11.67 0.22
CA GLY A 36 2.75 -11.52 1.56
C GLY A 36 1.68 -11.32 2.63
N LEU A 37 0.67 -10.52 2.32
CA LEU A 37 -0.50 -10.32 3.16
C LEU A 37 -1.28 -11.62 3.38
N PHE A 38 -1.62 -12.35 2.32
CA PHE A 38 -2.39 -13.60 2.43
C PHE A 38 -1.60 -14.71 3.13
N LYS A 39 -0.27 -14.73 3.00
CA LYS A 39 0.58 -15.68 3.72
C LYS A 39 0.73 -15.36 5.20
N GLY A 40 0.92 -14.09 5.55
CA GLY A 40 1.03 -13.66 6.95
C GLY A 40 -0.32 -13.64 7.66
N HIS A 41 -1.38 -13.36 6.91
CA HIS A 41 -2.74 -13.12 7.39
C HIS A 41 -3.77 -13.76 6.44
N PRO A 42 -3.92 -15.09 6.43
CA PRO A 42 -4.87 -15.79 5.56
C PRO A 42 -6.32 -15.32 5.74
N GLU A 43 -6.69 -14.80 6.91
CA GLU A 43 -8.00 -14.19 7.20
C GLU A 43 -8.33 -12.96 6.34
N THR A 44 -7.31 -12.35 5.71
CA THR A 44 -7.50 -11.24 4.78
C THR A 44 -7.94 -11.71 3.40
N LEU A 45 -7.56 -12.93 2.99
CA LEU A 45 -7.93 -13.50 1.70
C LEU A 45 -9.44 -13.73 1.60
N GLU A 46 -10.08 -14.11 2.71
CA GLU A 46 -11.53 -14.35 2.79
C GLU A 46 -12.37 -13.10 2.49
N LYS A 47 -11.80 -11.90 2.64
CA LYS A 47 -12.47 -10.63 2.28
C LYS A 47 -12.50 -10.37 0.78
N PHE A 48 -11.71 -11.11 0.00
CA PHE A 48 -11.65 -10.99 -1.45
C PHE A 48 -12.40 -12.15 -2.10
N ASP A 49 -13.71 -11.98 -2.33
CA ASP A 49 -14.52 -12.99 -3.04
C ASP A 49 -13.93 -13.44 -4.38
N LYS A 50 -13.20 -12.53 -5.05
CA LYS A 50 -12.52 -12.81 -6.32
C LYS A 50 -11.27 -13.68 -6.16
N PHE A 51 -10.64 -13.67 -4.98
CA PHE A 51 -9.35 -14.32 -4.73
C PHE A 51 -9.43 -15.47 -3.71
N LYS A 52 -10.55 -15.64 -2.99
CA LYS A 52 -10.72 -16.67 -1.96
C LYS A 52 -10.48 -18.11 -2.41
N ASN A 53 -10.52 -18.37 -3.73
CA ASN A 53 -10.25 -19.68 -4.31
C ASN A 53 -8.75 -19.91 -4.63
N LEU A 54 -7.91 -18.88 -4.54
CA LEU A 54 -6.46 -19.00 -4.77
C LEU A 54 -5.83 -19.61 -3.52
N LYS A 55 -5.49 -20.90 -3.56
CA LYS A 55 -5.00 -21.65 -2.39
C LYS A 55 -3.48 -21.78 -2.37
N SER A 56 -2.83 -21.67 -3.53
CA SER A 56 -1.38 -21.79 -3.66
C SER A 56 -0.72 -20.48 -4.09
N GLU A 57 0.55 -20.31 -3.72
CA GLU A 57 1.33 -19.14 -4.15
C GLU A 57 1.49 -19.09 -5.68
N ASP A 58 1.61 -20.24 -6.35
CA ASP A 58 1.69 -20.31 -7.80
C ASP A 58 0.40 -19.84 -8.47
N GLU A 59 -0.78 -20.18 -7.94
CA GLU A 59 -2.06 -19.65 -8.42
C GLU A 59 -2.16 -18.13 -8.21
N MET A 60 -1.71 -17.62 -7.05
CA MET A 60 -1.67 -16.18 -6.79
C MET A 60 -0.70 -15.45 -7.73
N LYS A 61 0.48 -16.03 -8.00
CA LYS A 61 1.47 -15.51 -8.95
C LYS A 61 0.96 -15.57 -10.40
N ALA A 62 0.19 -16.59 -10.74
CA ALA A 62 -0.40 -16.73 -12.07
C ALA A 62 -1.60 -15.79 -12.28
N SER A 63 -2.31 -15.41 -11.20
CA SER A 63 -3.50 -14.57 -11.27
C SER A 63 -3.21 -13.17 -11.80
N GLU A 64 -3.66 -12.89 -13.03
CA GLU A 64 -3.61 -11.54 -13.59
C GLU A 64 -4.51 -10.56 -12.85
N ASP A 65 -5.64 -11.03 -12.33
CA ASP A 65 -6.55 -10.21 -11.54
C ASP A 65 -5.92 -9.75 -10.23
N LEU A 66 -5.15 -10.63 -9.57
CA LEU A 66 -4.43 -10.27 -8.35
C LEU A 66 -3.34 -9.23 -8.64
N LYS A 67 -2.62 -9.38 -9.76
CA LYS A 67 -1.64 -8.39 -10.21
C LYS A 67 -2.28 -7.03 -10.49
N LYS A 68 -3.39 -7.02 -11.24
CA LYS A 68 -4.16 -5.79 -11.55
C LYS A 68 -4.65 -5.12 -10.28
N HIS A 69 -5.21 -5.89 -9.35
CA HIS A 69 -5.66 -5.38 -8.07
C HIS A 69 -4.50 -4.76 -7.28
N GLY A 70 -3.36 -5.45 -7.25
CA GLY A 70 -2.16 -4.94 -6.61
C GLY A 70 -1.69 -3.60 -7.19
N VAL A 71 -1.74 -3.45 -8.52
CA VAL A 71 -1.36 -2.20 -9.20
C VAL A 71 -2.32 -1.09 -8.81
N THR A 72 -3.63 -1.37 -8.75
CA THR A 72 -4.64 -0.40 -8.33
C THR A 72 -4.38 0.08 -6.90
N VAL A 73 -4.09 -0.83 -5.97
CA VAL A 73 -3.82 -0.48 -4.57
C VAL A 73 -2.54 0.36 -4.44
N LEU A 74 -1.43 -0.05 -5.07
CA LEU A 74 -0.18 0.73 -5.04
C LEU A 74 -0.32 2.08 -5.74
N THR A 75 -1.11 2.17 -6.80
CA THR A 75 -1.36 3.43 -7.51
C THR A 75 -2.15 4.39 -6.65
N ALA A 76 -3.24 3.92 -6.02
CA ALA A 76 -4.05 4.72 -5.11
C ALA A 76 -3.21 5.20 -3.92
N LEU A 77 -2.47 4.28 -3.29
CA LEU A 77 -1.58 4.62 -2.18
C LEU A 77 -0.48 5.59 -2.61
N GLY A 78 0.18 5.36 -3.75
CA GLY A 78 1.18 6.26 -4.31
C GLY A 78 0.63 7.65 -4.60
N GLY A 79 -0.63 7.76 -5.05
CA GLY A 79 -1.34 9.03 -5.21
C GLY A 79 -1.54 9.76 -3.88
N ILE A 80 -1.99 9.06 -2.84
CA ILE A 80 -2.18 9.58 -1.48
C ILE A 80 -0.86 10.10 -0.90
N LEU A 81 0.21 9.31 -1.04
CA LEU A 81 1.55 9.64 -0.55
C LEU A 81 2.12 10.88 -1.25
N LYS A 82 1.93 11.00 -2.57
CA LYS A 82 2.39 12.16 -3.36
C LYS A 82 1.71 13.46 -2.95
N LYS A 83 0.46 13.40 -2.48
CA LYS A 83 -0.31 14.58 -2.03
C LYS A 83 0.09 15.10 -0.64
N LYS A 84 1.01 14.45 0.08
CA LYS A 84 1.65 14.95 1.33
C LYS A 84 0.66 15.54 2.37
N GLY A 85 -0.47 14.87 2.60
CA GLY A 85 -1.50 15.33 3.55
C GLY A 85 -2.71 16.01 2.90
N GLN A 86 -2.65 16.37 1.61
CA GLN A 86 -3.81 16.88 0.86
C GLN A 86 -4.54 15.76 0.11
N HIS A 87 -4.68 14.59 0.72
CA HIS A 87 -5.23 13.38 0.09
C HIS A 87 -6.65 13.04 0.53
N GLU A 88 -7.33 13.94 1.25
CA GLU A 88 -8.68 13.68 1.74
C GLU A 88 -9.66 13.29 0.62
N ALA A 89 -9.55 13.93 -0.56
CA ALA A 89 -10.35 13.61 -1.73
C ALA A 89 -10.14 12.18 -2.26
N GLU A 90 -8.94 11.62 -2.09
CA GLU A 90 -8.62 10.24 -2.50
C GLU A 90 -8.99 9.23 -1.42
N ILE A 91 -8.82 9.61 -0.15
CA ILE A 91 -9.19 8.75 0.99
C ILE A 91 -10.71 8.58 1.07
N LYS A 92 -11.50 9.61 0.78
CA LYS A 92 -12.96 9.56 0.93
C LYS A 92 -13.65 8.38 0.19
N PRO A 93 -13.46 8.18 -1.14
CA PRO A 93 -14.04 7.04 -1.83
C PRO A 93 -13.43 5.70 -1.38
N LEU A 94 -12.15 5.70 -0.97
CA LEU A 94 -11.47 4.52 -0.47
C LEU A 94 -12.07 4.08 0.88
N ALA A 95 -12.17 5.00 1.84
CA ALA A 95 -12.78 4.78 3.15
C ALA A 95 -14.24 4.34 3.02
N GLN A 96 -15.01 4.99 2.15
CA GLN A 96 -16.41 4.63 1.93
C GLN A 96 -16.56 3.20 1.41
N SER A 97 -15.80 2.82 0.38
CA SER A 97 -15.85 1.45 -0.15
C SER A 97 -15.36 0.42 0.88
N HIS A 98 -14.28 0.72 1.61
CA HIS A 98 -13.70 -0.22 2.56
C HIS A 98 -14.55 -0.40 3.83
N ALA A 99 -15.24 0.65 4.30
CA ALA A 99 -16.16 0.58 5.43
C ALA A 99 -17.50 -0.07 5.06
N THR A 100 -18.15 0.40 3.99
CA THR A 100 -19.56 0.05 3.70
C THR A 100 -19.72 -1.20 2.83
N LYS A 101 -18.81 -1.41 1.87
CA LYS A 101 -18.91 -2.51 0.91
C LYS A 101 -18.04 -3.70 1.32
N HIS A 102 -16.76 -3.43 1.59
CA HIS A 102 -15.79 -4.50 1.85
C HIS A 102 -15.66 -4.87 3.34
N LYS A 103 -16.16 -4.01 4.24
CA LYS A 103 -16.09 -4.18 5.70
C LYS A 103 -14.69 -4.60 6.17
N ILE A 104 -13.69 -3.83 5.71
CA ILE A 104 -12.27 -4.05 6.00
C ILE A 104 -11.92 -3.33 7.29
N PRO A 105 -11.56 -4.04 8.36
CA PRO A 105 -11.16 -3.42 9.60
C PRO A 105 -9.84 -2.65 9.45
N VAL A 106 -9.61 -1.61 10.26
CA VAL A 106 -8.35 -0.86 10.28
C VAL A 106 -7.17 -1.79 10.54
N LYS A 107 -7.38 -2.89 11.29
CA LYS A 107 -6.36 -3.91 11.54
C LYS A 107 -5.81 -4.53 10.24
N TYR A 108 -6.64 -4.72 9.22
CA TYR A 108 -6.20 -5.27 7.94
C TYR A 108 -5.40 -4.23 7.13
N LEU A 109 -5.70 -2.94 7.31
CA LEU A 109 -4.89 -1.86 6.75
C LEU A 109 -3.48 -1.82 7.37
N GLU A 110 -3.34 -2.23 8.62
CA GLU A 110 -2.05 -2.41 9.29
C GLU A 110 -1.25 -3.56 8.65
N PHE A 111 -1.87 -4.72 8.47
CA PHE A 111 -1.22 -5.88 7.84
C PHE A 111 -0.72 -5.59 6.43
N ILE A 112 -1.53 -4.93 5.60
CA ILE A 112 -1.09 -4.58 4.24
C ILE A 112 0.00 -3.51 4.24
N SER A 113 0.00 -2.60 5.22
CA SER A 113 1.06 -1.62 5.38
C SER A 113 2.41 -2.30 5.66
N GLU A 114 2.41 -3.32 6.53
CA GLU A 114 3.60 -4.10 6.84
C GLU A 114 4.08 -4.90 5.62
N ALA A 115 3.16 -5.57 4.92
CA ALA A 115 3.48 -6.32 3.70
C ALA A 115 4.10 -5.42 2.62
N ILE A 116 3.61 -4.20 2.44
CA ILE A 116 4.18 -3.22 1.50
C ILE A 116 5.62 -2.86 1.91
N ILE A 117 5.87 -2.58 3.18
CA ILE A 117 7.21 -2.24 3.68
C ILE A 117 8.17 -3.40 3.47
N GLN A 118 7.76 -4.63 3.79
CA GLN A 118 8.59 -5.82 3.61
C GLN A 118 8.96 -6.05 2.13
N VAL A 119 7.99 -5.90 1.22
CA VAL A 119 8.24 -6.05 -0.22
C VAL A 119 9.18 -4.96 -0.73
N LEU A 120 8.97 -3.71 -0.34
CA LEU A 120 9.85 -2.60 -0.73
C LEU A 120 11.26 -2.79 -0.18
N GLN A 121 11.40 -3.21 1.08
CA GLN A 121 12.71 -3.52 1.67
C GLN A 121 13.40 -4.68 0.95
N SER A 122 12.66 -5.74 0.58
CA SER A 122 13.23 -6.89 -0.12
C SER A 122 13.65 -6.57 -1.55
N LYS A 123 12.90 -5.71 -2.26
CA LYS A 123 13.10 -5.44 -3.70
C LYS A 123 13.90 -4.20 -4.00
N HIS A 124 13.86 -3.21 -3.12
CA HIS A 124 14.53 -1.93 -3.25
C HIS A 124 15.48 -1.69 -2.09
N SER A 125 16.10 -2.74 -1.52
CA SER A 125 17.02 -2.61 -0.38
C SER A 125 18.12 -1.55 -0.57
N GLY A 126 18.54 -1.29 -1.82
CA GLY A 126 19.49 -0.23 -2.16
C GLY A 126 18.95 1.20 -2.12
N ASP A 127 17.66 1.40 -2.41
CA ASP A 127 17.00 2.73 -2.47
C ASP A 127 16.07 2.98 -1.27
N PHE A 128 15.67 1.93 -0.57
CA PHE A 128 14.72 1.92 0.54
C PHE A 128 15.46 1.72 1.88
N GLY A 129 16.42 2.62 2.14
CA GLY A 129 17.16 2.67 3.39
C GLY A 129 16.30 3.12 4.59
N ALA A 130 16.92 3.22 5.77
CA ALA A 130 16.24 3.52 7.03
C ALA A 130 15.36 4.79 6.98
N ASP A 131 15.84 5.84 6.32
CA ASP A 131 15.08 7.10 6.16
C ASP A 131 13.85 6.94 5.29
N ALA A 132 13.97 6.23 4.16
CA ALA A 132 12.86 5.96 3.25
C ALA A 132 11.82 5.03 3.90
N GLN A 133 12.30 4.02 4.64
CA GLN A 133 11.44 3.12 5.42
C GLN A 133 10.70 3.88 6.52
N GLY A 134 11.38 4.77 7.25
CA GLY A 134 10.77 5.61 8.28
C GLY A 134 9.72 6.57 7.71
N ALA A 135 10.02 7.20 6.57
CA ALA A 135 9.07 8.06 5.86
C ALA A 135 7.84 7.28 5.38
N MET A 136 8.03 6.09 4.81
CA MET A 136 6.94 5.23 4.35
C MET A 136 6.07 4.76 5.52
N LYS A 137 6.67 4.34 6.64
CA LYS A 137 5.94 3.96 7.86
C LYS A 137 5.04 5.10 8.35
N LYS A 138 5.59 6.31 8.49
CA LYS A 138 4.81 7.49 8.91
C LYS A 138 3.67 7.80 7.96
N ALA A 139 3.90 7.67 6.66
CA ALA A 139 2.88 8.00 5.67
C ALA A 139 1.77 6.94 5.60
N LEU A 140 2.11 5.66 5.77
CA LEU A 140 1.13 4.57 5.94
C LEU A 140 0.35 4.71 7.25
N GLU A 141 1.01 5.12 8.34
CA GLU A 141 0.36 5.40 9.62
C GLU A 141 -0.66 6.54 9.51
N LEU A 142 -0.28 7.64 8.87
CA LEU A 142 -1.18 8.77 8.62
C LEU A 142 -2.37 8.34 7.74
N PHE A 143 -2.12 7.57 6.68
CA PHE A 143 -3.19 6.98 5.86
C PHE A 143 -4.17 6.12 6.70
N ARG A 144 -3.67 5.27 7.60
CA ARG A 144 -4.52 4.45 8.48
C ARG A 144 -5.33 5.31 9.45
N ASN A 145 -4.72 6.34 10.02
CA ASN A 145 -5.39 7.26 10.94
C ASN A 145 -6.54 8.00 10.25
N ASP A 146 -6.31 8.48 9.03
CA ASP A 146 -7.34 9.17 8.24
C ASP A 146 -8.46 8.22 7.80
N MET A 147 -8.12 7.00 7.39
CA MET A 147 -9.11 5.95 7.12
C MET A 147 -9.96 5.64 8.36
N ALA A 148 -9.33 5.50 9.53
CA ALA A 148 -10.03 5.25 10.79
C ALA A 148 -10.95 6.42 11.20
N ALA A 149 -10.51 7.66 10.99
CA ALA A 149 -11.33 8.84 11.22
C ALA A 149 -12.57 8.83 10.30
N LYS A 150 -12.39 8.56 9.00
CA LYS A 150 -13.50 8.44 8.04
C LYS A 150 -14.41 7.24 8.33
N TYR A 151 -13.88 6.13 8.81
CA TYR A 151 -14.69 4.99 9.24
C TYR A 151 -15.63 5.38 10.38
N LYS A 152 -15.13 6.13 11.37
CA LYS A 152 -15.97 6.67 12.45
C LYS A 152 -17.06 7.60 11.93
N GLU A 153 -16.73 8.51 11.00
CA GLU A 153 -17.73 9.38 10.34
C GLU A 153 -18.81 8.57 9.61
N LEU A 154 -18.44 7.42 9.04
CA LEU A 154 -19.33 6.50 8.33
C LEU A 154 -20.06 5.51 9.25
N GLY A 155 -19.85 5.57 10.56
CA GLY A 155 -20.45 4.66 11.54
C GLY A 155 -19.89 3.23 11.53
N PHE A 156 -18.72 3.01 10.92
CA PHE A 156 -18.05 1.72 10.91
C PHE A 156 -16.98 1.66 12.02
N GLN A 157 -17.11 0.69 12.93
CA GLN A 157 -16.16 0.40 14.01
C GLN A 157 -15.38 -0.89 13.70
N GLY A 158 -14.50 -0.84 12.71
CA GLY A 158 -13.62 -1.96 12.35
C GLY A 158 -12.20 -1.50 12.20
#